data_AF-G2FJP0-F1
#
_entry.id   AF-G2FJP0-F1
#
_cell.length_a   1.000
_cell.length_b   1.000
_cell.length_c   1.000
_cell.angle_alpha   90.00
_cell.angle_beta   90.00
_cell.angle_gamma   90.00
#
_symmetry.space_group_name_H-M   'P 1'
#
loop_
_entity.id
_entity.type
_entity.pdbx_description
1 polymer ?
#
loop_
_entity_poly.entity_id
_entity_poly.type
_entity_poly.pdbx_seq_one_letter_code
_entity_poly.pdbx_strand_id
1 'polypeptide(L)' 'MKITQEVREFAAKQGISEIDALKQGMNEKSVEFKQQGSEIYKEI' A
#
# COMPACT_ATOMS: atom_id res chain seq x y z
N MET A 1 8.71 -9.25 10.97
CA MET A 1 7.75 -9.12 9.84
C MET A 1 8.03 -7.82 9.13
N LYS A 2 8.42 -7.83 7.84
CA LYS A 2 8.89 -6.62 7.11
C LYS A 2 7.79 -5.57 6.85
N ILE A 3 6.51 -5.96 6.97
CA ILE A 3 5.35 -5.10 6.70
C ILE A 3 5.22 -3.95 7.73
N THR A 4 5.65 -4.12 8.98
CA THR A 4 5.35 -3.13 10.04
C THR A 4 6.26 -1.90 10.02
N GLN A 5 7.52 -2.03 9.60
CA GLN A 5 8.44 -0.89 9.53
C GLN A 5 8.13 0.03 8.34
N GLU A 6 7.80 -0.54 7.18
CA GLU A 6 7.44 0.23 6.00
C GLU A 6 6.17 1.07 6.22
N VAL A 7 5.17 0.52 6.93
CA VAL A 7 3.95 1.26 7.30
C VAL A 7 4.27 2.42 8.24
N ARG A 8 5.17 2.22 9.22
CA ARG A 8 5.58 3.28 10.16
C ARG A 8 6.37 4.38 9.46
N GLU A 9 7.28 4.03 8.56
CA GLU A 9 8.04 5.01 7.77
C GLU A 9 7.15 5.79 6.81
N PHE A 10 6.19 5.12 6.16
CA PHE A 10 5.18 5.77 5.33
C PHE A 10 4.30 6.72 6.15
N ALA A 11 3.83 6.26 7.31
CA ALA A 11 3.06 7.06 8.26
C ALA A 11 3.83 8.30 8.71
N ALA A 12 5.10 8.14 9.09
CA ALA A 12 5.96 9.24 9.52
C ALA A 12 6.27 10.24 8.41
N LYS A 13 6.50 9.78 7.18
CA LYS A 13 6.73 10.65 6.00
C LYS A 13 5.48 11.46 5.64
N GLN A 14 4.30 10.87 5.80
CA GLN A 14 3.02 11.50 5.47
C GLN A 14 2.41 12.26 6.66
N GLY A 15 2.96 12.12 7.87
CA GLY A 15 2.43 12.73 9.10
C GLY A 15 1.07 12.15 9.54
N ILE A 16 0.78 10.91 9.18
CA ILE A 16 -0.49 10.22 9.45
C ILE A 16 -0.31 9.08 10.45
N SER A 17 -1.40 8.56 11.02
CA SER A 17 -1.32 7.41 11.92
C SER A 17 -0.94 6.13 11.16
N GLU A 18 -0.35 5.15 11.85
CA GLU A 18 -0.01 3.84 11.25
C GLU A 18 -1.25 3.15 10.63
N ILE A 19 -2.44 3.33 11.23
CA ILE A 19 -3.71 2.78 10.73
C ILE A 19 -4.14 3.47 9.44
N ASP A 20 -4.00 4.80 9.38
CA ASP A 20 -4.36 5.57 8.19
C ASP A 20 -3.38 5.33 7.05
N ALA A 21 -2.09 5.19 7.36
CA ALA A 21 -1.05 4.76 6.44
C ALA A 21 -1.36 3.40 5.81
N LEU A 22 -1.78 2.43 6.62
CA LEU A 22 -2.17 1.11 6.13
C LEU A 22 -3.37 1.21 5.18
N LYS A 23 -4.42 1.95 5.57
CA LYS A 23 -5.61 2.14 4.74
C LYS A 23 -5.29 2.84 3.41
N GLN A 24 -4.46 3.87 3.45
CA GLN A 24 -4.04 4.60 2.26
C GLN A 24 -3.23 3.70 1.32
N GLY A 25 -2.24 2.97 1.84
CA GLY A 25 -1.45 2.04 1.03
C GLY A 25 -2.28 0.93 0.40
N MET A 26 -3.30 0.43 1.10
CA MET A 26 -4.26 -0.54 0.55
C MET A 26 -5.15 0.07 -0.54
N ASN A 27 -5.61 1.31 -0.36
CA ASN A 27 -6.40 2.01 -1.37
C ASN A 27 -5.60 2.27 -2.65
N GLU A 28 -4.36 2.76 -2.52
CA GLU A 28 -3.45 2.98 -3.64
C GLU A 28 -3.18 1.68 -4.39
N LYS A 29 -2.84 0.59 -3.67
CA LYS A 29 -2.65 -0.74 -4.28
C LYS A 29 -3.92 -1.28 -4.92
N SER A 30 -5.11 -1.02 -4.36
CA SER A 30 -6.38 -1.46 -4.95
C SER A 30 -6.66 -0.74 -6.26
N VAL A 31 -6.38 0.57 -6.33
CA VAL A 31 -6.50 1.35 -7.57
C VAL A 31 -5.47 0.87 -8.58
N GLU A 32 -4.21 0.67 -8.17
CA GLU A 32 -3.16 0.16 -9.04
C GLU A 32 -3.52 -1.22 -9.60
N PHE A 33 -4.05 -2.11 -8.75
CA PHE A 33 -4.51 -3.45 -9.15
C PHE A 33 -5.64 -3.38 -10.19
N LYS A 34 -6.63 -2.50 -9.99
CA LYS A 34 -7.70 -2.27 -10.96
C LYS A 34 -7.16 -1.70 -12.28
N GLN A 35 -6.23 -0.76 -12.22
CA GLN A 35 -5.60 -0.16 -13.40
C GLN A 35 -4.75 -1.17 -14.17
N GLN A 36 -4.08 -2.10 -13.47
CA GLN A 36 -3.31 -3.20 -14.07
C GLN A 36 -4.20 -4.33 -14.63
N GLY A 37 -5.50 -4.11 -14.80
CA GLY A 37 -6.41 -5.11 -15.39
C GLY A 37 -6.91 -6.16 -14.41
N SER A 38 -6.71 -5.97 -13.11
CA SER A 38 -7.06 -6.94 -12.06
C SER A 38 -6.33 -8.28 -12.21
N GLU A 39 -5.14 -8.26 -12.81
CA GLU A 39 -4.31 -9.44 -12.97
C GLU A 39 -3.43 -9.66 -11.73
N ILE A 40 -3.61 -10.81 -11.09
CA ILE A 40 -2.80 -11.22 -9.93
C ILE A 40 -1.40 -11.68 -10.39
N TYR A 41 -1.29 -12.16 -11.63
CA TYR A 41 -0.07 -12.65 -12.23
C TYR A 41 0.22 -11.83 -13.48
N LYS A 42 1.31 -11.07 -13.46
CA LYS A 42 1.87 -10.51 -14.70
C LYS A 42 2.56 -11.65 -15.43
N GLU A 43 2.14 -11.94 -16.66
CA GLU A 43 2.95 -12.79 -17.55
C GLU A 43 4.29 -12.08 -17.78
N ILE A 44 5.38 -12.82 -17.50
CA ILE A 44 6.77 -12.35 -17.54
C ILE A 44 7.35 -12.64 -18.92
#